data_AF-A0A6N2E9V4-F1
#
_entry.id   AF-A0A6N2E9V4-F1
#
_cell.length_a   1.000
_cell.length_b   1.000
_cell.length_c   1.000
_cell.angle_alpha   90.00
_cell.angle_beta   90.00
_cell.angle_gamma   90.00
#
_symmetry.space_group_name_H-M   'P 1'
#
loop_
_entity.id
_entity.type
_entity.pdbx_description
1 polymer ?
#
loop_
_entity_poly.entity_id
_entity_poly.type
_entity_poly.pdbx_seq_one_letter_code
_entity_poly.pdbx_strand_id
1 'polypeptide(L)'
;MNTTQSTHTHAHAISPEVATHRLTRLKNQLQTTEFTLGNEREWQELADHIEVHKYFINQSIGRTVTWDEAVFSWFENVYTPLSWIIDSWEVSGAFPDKTEGQLYLAISTHWHYLKERLPEITPADAAHDFASHYGSGLARWFSRFLQPSL
;
A
#
# COMPACT_ATOMS: atom_id res chain seq x y z
N MET A 1 -28.62 -29.59 -0.31
CA MET A 1 -27.51 -29.62 0.66
C MET A 1 -26.64 -28.41 0.39
N ASN A 2 -26.64 -27.50 1.37
CA ASN A 2 -25.87 -26.28 1.62
C ASN A 2 -25.39 -25.39 0.46
N THR A 3 -26.22 -24.36 0.27
CA THR A 3 -25.89 -22.98 -0.07
C THR A 3 -24.74 -22.43 0.77
N THR A 4 -23.73 -21.84 0.13
CA THR A 4 -22.86 -20.84 0.77
C THR A 4 -23.09 -19.53 0.04
N GLN A 5 -24.01 -18.72 0.58
CA GLN A 5 -24.16 -17.32 0.22
C GLN A 5 -22.89 -16.59 0.69
N SER A 6 -22.13 -16.06 -0.26
CA SER A 6 -21.07 -15.10 0.03
C SER A 6 -21.74 -13.80 0.46
N THR A 7 -21.62 -13.46 1.75
CA THR A 7 -22.11 -12.21 2.31
C THR A 7 -21.19 -11.08 1.83
N HIS A 8 -21.54 -10.45 0.71
CA HIS A 8 -20.98 -9.14 0.36
C HIS A 8 -21.51 -8.11 1.35
N THR A 9 -20.63 -7.70 2.26
CA THR A 9 -20.82 -6.61 3.23
C THR A 9 -21.25 -5.33 2.50
N HIS A 10 -22.47 -4.85 2.78
CA HIS A 10 -22.90 -3.50 2.43
C HIS A 10 -22.13 -2.48 3.29
N ALA A 11 -20.93 -2.13 2.85
CA ALA A 11 -20.36 -0.83 3.17
C ALA A 11 -21.33 0.23 2.60
N HIS A 12 -21.85 1.11 3.45
CA HIS A 12 -22.65 2.24 2.99
C HIS A 12 -21.80 3.03 1.98
N ALA A 13 -22.24 3.13 0.73
CA ALA A 13 -21.53 3.90 -0.29
C ALA A 13 -21.38 5.35 0.22
N ILE A 14 -20.14 5.75 0.48
CA ILE A 14 -19.82 7.13 0.86
C ILE A 14 -20.27 8.06 -0.26
N SER A 15 -20.86 9.20 0.10
CA SER A 15 -21.31 10.17 -0.90
C SER A 15 -20.11 10.69 -1.72
N PRO A 16 -20.30 11.02 -3.01
CA PRO A 16 -19.22 11.56 -3.85
C PRO A 16 -18.54 12.79 -3.26
N GLU A 17 -19.28 13.63 -2.54
CA GLU A 17 -18.77 14.82 -1.85
C GLU A 17 -17.80 14.45 -0.73
N VAL A 18 -18.16 13.49 0.12
CA VAL A 18 -17.29 13.00 1.21
C VAL A 18 -16.03 12.35 0.63
N ALA A 19 -16.15 11.55 -0.43
CA ALA A 19 -14.99 10.95 -1.11
C ALA A 19 -14.04 12.03 -1.67
N THR A 20 -14.58 13.05 -2.34
CA THR A 20 -13.81 14.17 -2.89
C THR A 20 -13.09 14.96 -1.80
N HIS A 21 -13.76 15.26 -0.69
CA HIS A 21 -13.16 15.96 0.44
C HIS A 21 -12.02 15.13 1.07
N ARG A 22 -12.21 13.82 1.24
CA ARG A 22 -11.17 12.92 1.76
C ARG A 22 -9.94 12.88 0.87
N LEU A 23 -10.12 12.72 -0.45
CA LEU A 23 -9.02 12.72 -1.42
C LEU A 23 -8.24 14.04 -1.40
N THR A 24 -8.95 15.15 -1.34
CA THR A 24 -8.32 16.49 -1.28
C THR A 24 -7.48 16.64 -0.03
N ARG A 25 -8.01 16.20 1.12
CA ARG A 25 -7.28 16.26 2.40
C ARG A 25 -6.07 15.33 2.42
N LEU A 26 -6.21 14.11 1.89
CA LEU A 26 -5.13 13.14 1.80
C LEU A 26 -3.95 13.68 0.97
N LYS A 27 -4.24 14.27 -0.20
CA LYS A 27 -3.24 14.96 -1.03
C LYS A 27 -2.52 16.05 -0.24
N ASN A 28 -3.27 16.94 0.41
CA ASN A 28 -2.69 18.03 1.18
C ASN A 28 -1.82 17.56 2.36
N GLN A 29 -2.11 16.38 2.94
CA GLN A 29 -1.35 15.82 4.06
C GLN A 29 -0.07 15.11 3.64
N LEU A 30 -0.10 14.40 2.51
CA LEU A 30 0.97 13.49 2.12
C LEU A 30 1.86 14.02 0.99
N GLN A 31 1.38 15.00 0.22
CA GLN A 31 2.11 15.47 -0.95
C GLN A 31 3.40 16.19 -0.54
N THR A 32 4.52 15.49 -0.69
CA THR A 32 5.88 15.97 -0.50
C THR A 32 6.71 15.65 -1.75
N THR A 33 7.93 16.17 -1.84
CA THR A 33 8.84 15.85 -2.96
C THR A 33 9.07 14.33 -3.09
N GLU A 34 9.15 13.62 -1.97
CA GLU A 34 9.38 12.16 -1.93
C GLU A 34 8.08 11.36 -2.15
N PHE A 35 6.99 11.78 -1.50
CA PHE A 35 5.68 11.14 -1.61
C PHE A 35 4.77 11.92 -2.57
N THR A 36 4.78 11.52 -3.83
CA THR A 36 3.88 12.04 -4.86
C THR A 36 3.28 10.89 -5.67
N LEU A 37 2.02 11.02 -6.07
CA LEU A 37 1.36 10.10 -7.01
C LEU A 37 1.06 10.84 -8.32
N GLY A 38 1.22 10.16 -9.44
CA GLY A 38 1.28 10.73 -10.79
C GLY A 38 -0.08 11.07 -11.40
N ASN A 39 -1.20 10.60 -10.84
CA ASN A 39 -2.54 10.88 -11.35
C ASN A 39 -3.64 10.64 -10.30
N GLU A 40 -4.86 11.05 -10.62
CA GLU A 40 -6.03 10.93 -9.75
C GLU A 40 -6.36 9.48 -9.37
N ARG A 41 -6.14 8.54 -10.29
CA ARG A 41 -6.46 7.12 -10.07
C ARG A 41 -5.55 6.52 -8.99
N GLU A 42 -4.27 6.85 -8.99
CA GLU A 42 -3.34 6.42 -7.94
C GLU A 42 -3.75 6.96 -6.56
N TRP A 43 -4.24 8.20 -6.49
CA TRP A 43 -4.78 8.75 -5.24
C TRP A 43 -6.07 8.06 -4.77
N GLN A 44 -6.92 7.63 -5.70
CA GLN A 44 -8.11 6.83 -5.39
C GLN A 44 -7.72 5.44 -4.86
N GLU A 45 -6.76 4.78 -5.50
CA GLU A 45 -6.23 3.49 -5.07
C GLU A 45 -5.65 3.56 -3.65
N LEU A 46 -4.89 4.62 -3.35
CA LEU A 46 -4.39 4.87 -2.00
C LEU A 46 -5.54 5.04 -0.98
N ALA A 47 -6.58 5.79 -1.35
CA ALA A 47 -7.73 5.98 -0.47
C ALA A 47 -8.49 4.67 -0.21
N ASP A 48 -8.62 3.81 -1.22
CA ASP A 48 -9.22 2.49 -1.09
C ASP A 48 -8.39 1.60 -0.15
N HIS A 49 -7.06 1.63 -0.26
CA HIS A 49 -6.16 0.93 0.69
C HIS A 49 -6.37 1.41 2.13
N ILE A 50 -6.50 2.72 2.36
CA ILE A 50 -6.75 3.27 3.69
C ILE A 50 -8.14 2.86 4.22
N GLU A 51 -9.15 2.75 3.36
CA GLU A 51 -10.48 2.28 3.77
C GLU A 51 -10.46 0.79 4.14
N VAL A 52 -9.67 -0.04 3.44
CA VAL A 52 -9.45 -1.45 3.81
C VAL A 52 -8.72 -1.55 5.16
N HIS A 53 -7.68 -0.75 5.39
CA HIS A 53 -6.98 -0.66 6.68
C HIS A 53 -7.95 -0.26 7.81
N LYS A 54 -8.75 0.79 7.56
CA LYS A 54 -9.82 1.25 8.47
C LYS A 54 -10.81 0.15 8.81
N TYR A 55 -11.22 -0.64 7.82
CA TYR A 55 -12.13 -1.78 8.04
C TYR A 55 -11.53 -2.78 9.03
N PHE A 56 -10.27 -3.20 8.85
CA PHE A 56 -9.62 -4.13 9.75
C PHE A 56 -9.41 -3.57 11.16
N ILE A 57 -9.05 -2.29 11.31
CA ILE A 57 -9.00 -1.65 12.63
C ILE A 57 -10.36 -1.77 13.33
N ASN A 58 -11.44 -1.43 12.65
CA ASN A 58 -12.79 -1.49 13.22
C ASN A 58 -13.23 -2.91 13.62
N GLN A 59 -12.68 -3.96 12.99
CA GLN A 59 -12.92 -5.35 13.43
C GLN A 59 -12.18 -5.68 14.74
N SER A 60 -11.08 -4.98 15.02
CA SER A 60 -10.22 -5.26 16.17
C SER A 60 -10.55 -4.48 17.44
N ILE A 61 -11.38 -3.43 17.35
CA ILE A 61 -11.71 -2.55 18.47
C ILE A 61 -13.22 -2.32 18.60
N GLY A 62 -13.69 -2.01 19.81
CA GLY A 62 -15.12 -1.79 20.10
C GLY A 62 -15.70 -0.45 19.66
N ARG A 63 -15.06 0.26 18.71
CA ARG A 63 -15.54 1.56 18.21
C ARG A 63 -15.20 1.74 16.74
N THR A 64 -15.93 2.63 16.08
CA THR A 64 -15.58 3.06 14.72
C THR A 64 -14.48 4.13 14.76
N VAL A 65 -13.36 3.90 14.08
CA VAL A 65 -12.35 4.94 13.81
C VAL A 65 -12.82 5.87 12.68
N THR A 66 -12.47 7.14 12.83
CA THR A 66 -12.67 8.17 11.80
C THR A 66 -11.73 7.96 10.62
N TRP A 67 -12.00 8.66 9.51
CA TRP A 67 -11.08 8.68 8.37
C TRP A 67 -9.69 9.18 8.75
N ASP A 68 -9.61 10.27 9.52
CA ASP A 68 -8.33 10.86 9.91
C ASP A 68 -7.52 9.94 10.82
N GLU A 69 -8.18 9.24 11.76
CA GLU A 69 -7.54 8.22 12.58
C GLU A 69 -7.02 7.05 11.74
N ALA A 70 -7.76 6.64 10.70
CA ALA A 70 -7.32 5.59 9.79
C ALA A 70 -6.13 6.03 8.94
N VAL A 71 -6.13 7.26 8.41
CA VAL A 71 -4.99 7.84 7.68
C VAL A 71 -3.76 7.89 8.59
N PHE A 72 -3.90 8.38 9.82
CA PHE A 72 -2.81 8.44 10.78
C PHE A 72 -2.27 7.04 11.13
N SER A 73 -3.16 6.09 11.41
CA SER A 73 -2.75 4.71 11.69
C SER A 73 -2.09 4.05 10.47
N TRP A 74 -2.61 4.26 9.27
CA TRP A 74 -2.02 3.76 8.03
C TRP A 74 -0.61 4.35 7.83
N PHE A 75 -0.46 5.65 8.04
CA PHE A 75 0.81 6.34 7.91
C PHE A 75 1.86 5.70 8.83
N GLU A 76 1.55 5.58 10.11
CA GLU A 76 2.47 5.05 11.13
C GLU A 76 2.76 3.55 10.99
N ASN A 77 1.74 2.74 10.67
CA ASN A 77 1.83 1.28 10.82
C ASN A 77 1.96 0.52 9.49
N VAL A 78 1.73 1.19 8.35
CA VAL A 78 1.76 0.55 7.03
C VAL A 78 2.72 1.27 6.11
N TYR A 79 2.57 2.59 5.96
CA TYR A 79 3.41 3.38 5.06
C TYR A 79 4.83 3.53 5.59
N THR A 80 5.02 4.09 6.78
CA THR A 80 6.36 4.37 7.35
C THR A 80 7.27 3.12 7.40
N PRO A 81 6.80 1.93 7.83
CA PRO A 81 7.65 0.74 7.81
C PRO A 81 8.06 0.32 6.40
N LEU A 82 7.17 0.48 5.41
CA LEU A 82 7.46 0.12 4.03
C LEU A 82 8.31 1.19 3.32
N SER A 83 8.13 2.47 3.64
CA SER A 83 8.92 3.55 3.05
C SER A 83 10.39 3.45 3.43
N TRP A 84 10.73 3.02 4.65
CA TRP A 84 12.12 2.74 5.03
C TRP A 84 12.77 1.64 4.19
N ILE A 85 11.98 0.64 3.75
CA ILE A 85 12.48 -0.40 2.85
C ILE A 85 12.62 0.16 1.44
N ILE A 86 11.67 0.99 0.99
CA ILE A 86 11.70 1.63 -0.34
C ILE A 86 12.89 2.56 -0.48
N ASP A 87 13.23 3.32 0.56
CA ASP A 87 14.36 4.26 0.58
C ASP A 87 15.73 3.56 0.43
N SER A 88 15.80 2.24 0.67
CA SER A 88 17.01 1.47 0.40
C SER A 88 17.41 1.55 -1.08
N TRP A 89 18.72 1.59 -1.33
CA TRP A 89 19.26 1.74 -2.69
C TRP A 89 18.88 0.57 -3.60
N GLU A 90 18.75 -0.63 -3.05
CA GLU A 90 18.40 -1.86 -3.74
C GLU A 90 16.95 -1.82 -4.28
N VAL A 91 16.08 -1.03 -3.64
CA VAL A 91 14.70 -0.84 -4.06
C VAL A 91 14.56 0.46 -4.86
N SER A 92 14.80 1.63 -4.27
CA SER A 92 14.64 2.93 -4.95
C SER A 92 15.52 3.05 -6.19
N GLY A 93 16.79 2.63 -6.09
CA GLY A 93 17.75 2.68 -7.19
C GLY A 93 17.37 1.81 -8.39
N ALA A 94 16.45 0.85 -8.23
CA ALA A 94 15.96 0.02 -9.31
C ALA A 94 14.90 0.73 -10.17
N PHE A 95 14.35 1.86 -9.67
CA PHE A 95 13.25 2.59 -10.29
C PHE A 95 13.50 4.12 -10.27
N PRO A 96 14.50 4.63 -11.03
CA PRO A 96 14.85 6.04 -11.02
C PRO A 96 13.72 6.98 -11.49
N ASP A 97 12.75 6.46 -12.24
CA ASP A 97 11.61 7.22 -12.78
C ASP A 97 10.33 7.09 -11.92
N LYS A 98 10.42 6.54 -10.70
CA LYS A 98 9.29 6.37 -9.79
C LYS A 98 9.51 7.16 -8.51
N THR A 99 8.44 7.76 -8.02
CA THR A 99 8.39 8.39 -6.69
C THR A 99 8.23 7.31 -5.61
N GLU A 100 8.50 7.68 -4.36
CA GLU A 100 8.30 6.78 -3.22
C GLU A 100 6.84 6.34 -3.10
N GLY A 101 5.89 7.26 -3.31
CA GLY A 101 4.46 6.95 -3.28
C GLY A 101 4.04 5.94 -4.37
N GLN A 102 4.61 6.03 -5.56
CA GLN A 102 4.34 5.08 -6.64
C GLN A 102 4.93 3.70 -6.35
N LEU A 103 6.14 3.67 -5.78
CA LEU A 103 6.76 2.42 -5.32
C LEU A 103 5.98 1.80 -4.17
N TYR A 104 5.48 2.61 -3.24
CA TYR A 104 4.62 2.17 -2.16
C TYR A 104 3.37 1.45 -2.69
N LEU A 105 2.63 2.07 -3.62
CA LEU A 105 1.43 1.44 -4.19
C LEU A 105 1.78 0.13 -4.91
N ALA A 106 2.80 0.14 -5.76
CA ALA A 106 3.19 -1.03 -6.53
C ALA A 106 3.65 -2.20 -5.64
N ILE A 107 4.48 -1.92 -4.63
CA ILE A 107 5.01 -2.94 -3.71
C ILE A 107 3.92 -3.42 -2.76
N SER A 108 3.06 -2.54 -2.24
CA SER A 108 1.93 -2.93 -1.39
C SER A 108 0.97 -3.87 -2.12
N THR A 109 0.64 -3.56 -3.37
CA THR A 109 -0.19 -4.41 -4.24
C THR A 109 0.50 -5.75 -4.55
N HIS A 110 1.81 -5.72 -4.86
CA HIS A 110 2.59 -6.95 -5.08
C HIS A 110 2.63 -7.84 -3.84
N TRP A 111 2.84 -7.24 -2.66
CA TRP A 111 2.86 -7.93 -1.39
C TRP A 111 1.52 -8.60 -1.07
N HIS A 112 0.40 -7.93 -1.36
CA HIS A 112 -0.94 -8.50 -1.21
C HIS A 112 -1.10 -9.80 -2.02
N TYR A 113 -0.71 -9.79 -3.30
CA TYR A 113 -0.80 -10.99 -4.15
C TYR A 113 0.17 -12.10 -3.75
N LEU A 114 1.38 -11.77 -3.29
CA LEU A 114 2.32 -12.79 -2.81
C LEU A 114 1.79 -13.51 -1.57
N LYS A 115 1.11 -12.79 -0.67
CA LYS A 115 0.50 -13.38 0.54
C LYS A 115 -0.54 -14.46 0.24
N GLU A 116 -1.18 -14.46 -0.92
CA GLU A 116 -2.11 -15.52 -1.31
C GLU A 116 -1.44 -16.89 -1.44
N ARG A 117 -0.13 -16.91 -1.76
CA ARG A 117 0.65 -18.14 -1.98
C ARG A 117 1.70 -18.37 -0.89
N LEU A 118 2.19 -17.28 -0.30
CA LEU A 118 3.24 -17.26 0.71
C LEU A 118 2.74 -16.43 1.91
N PRO A 119 1.90 -16.99 2.80
CA PRO A 119 1.28 -16.22 3.88
C PRO A 119 2.27 -15.51 4.81
N GLU A 120 3.46 -16.07 4.97
CA GLU A 120 4.53 -15.57 5.85
C GLU A 120 5.44 -14.52 5.19
N ILE A 121 5.18 -14.15 3.93
CA ILE A 121 6.06 -13.22 3.22
C ILE A 121 6.07 -11.84 3.87
N THR A 122 7.26 -11.32 4.14
CA THR A 122 7.42 -10.01 4.78
C THR A 122 7.30 -8.87 3.75
N PRO A 123 7.04 -7.63 4.18
CA PRO A 123 7.06 -6.47 3.28
C PRO A 123 8.44 -6.27 2.62
N ALA A 124 9.52 -6.60 3.34
CA ALA A 124 10.88 -6.50 2.82
C ALA A 124 11.14 -7.51 1.71
N ASP A 125 10.71 -8.76 1.91
CA ASP A 125 10.82 -9.79 0.87
C ASP A 125 10.03 -9.40 -0.37
N ALA A 126 8.80 -8.87 -0.20
CA ALA A 126 7.99 -8.41 -1.30
C ALA A 126 8.60 -7.20 -2.05
N ALA A 127 9.22 -6.26 -1.34
CA ALA A 127 9.89 -5.11 -1.94
C ALA A 127 11.11 -5.55 -2.77
N HIS A 128 11.96 -6.42 -2.23
CA HIS A 128 13.10 -6.97 -2.96
C HIS A 128 12.65 -7.83 -4.14
N ASP A 129 11.59 -8.64 -3.96
CA ASP A 129 11.02 -9.43 -5.03
C ASP A 129 10.50 -8.56 -6.18
N PHE A 130 9.76 -7.51 -5.85
CA PHE A 130 9.28 -6.53 -6.82
C PHE A 130 10.44 -5.84 -7.55
N ALA A 131 11.45 -5.37 -6.81
CA ALA A 131 12.64 -4.73 -7.39
C ALA A 131 13.41 -5.68 -8.31
N SER A 132 13.50 -6.96 -7.97
CA SER A 132 14.20 -7.97 -8.78
C SER A 132 13.50 -8.26 -10.11
N HIS A 133 12.17 -8.28 -10.11
CA HIS A 133 11.34 -8.67 -11.27
C HIS A 133 11.02 -7.49 -12.19
N TYR A 134 10.76 -6.32 -11.61
CA TYR A 134 10.25 -5.15 -12.34
C TYR A 134 11.24 -3.98 -12.40
N GLY A 135 12.30 -4.02 -11.61
CA GLY A 135 13.33 -2.98 -11.58
C GLY A 135 14.23 -2.96 -12.81
N SER A 136 15.19 -2.04 -12.79
CA SER A 136 16.20 -1.86 -13.82
C SER A 136 17.57 -1.52 -13.22
N GLY A 137 18.61 -1.45 -14.05
CA GLY A 137 19.94 -1.01 -13.60
C GLY A 137 20.65 -1.96 -12.62
N LEU A 138 21.68 -1.44 -11.96
CA LEU A 138 22.54 -2.20 -11.03
C LEU A 138 21.81 -2.59 -9.74
N ALA A 139 20.93 -1.73 -9.22
CA ALA A 139 20.15 -2.02 -8.02
C ALA A 139 19.29 -3.29 -8.18
N ARG A 140 18.69 -3.52 -9.36
CA ARG A 140 18.00 -4.78 -9.67
C ARG A 140 18.88 -6.02 -9.54
N TRP A 141 20.15 -5.92 -9.91
CA TRP A 141 21.07 -7.06 -9.78
C TRP A 141 21.41 -7.34 -8.31
N PHE A 142 21.50 -6.30 -7.47
CA PHE A 142 21.73 -6.44 -6.04
C PHE A 142 20.51 -6.97 -5.28
N SER A 143 19.29 -6.57 -5.64
CA SER A 143 18.08 -7.11 -5.00
C SER A 143 17.93 -8.63 -5.15
N ARG A 144 18.42 -9.20 -6.27
CA ARG A 144 18.46 -10.66 -6.50
C ARG A 144 19.39 -11.42 -5.55
N PHE A 145 20.40 -10.77 -4.98
CA PHE A 145 21.31 -11.38 -4.00
C PHE A 145 20.75 -11.35 -2.57
N LEU A 146 19.78 -10.48 -2.31
CA LEU A 146 19.13 -10.34 -0.99
C LEU A 146 17.82 -11.14 -0.89
N GLN A 147 17.39 -11.78 -1.98
CA GLN A 147 16.22 -12.65 -1.96
C GLN A 147 16.54 -13.96 -1.20
N PRO A 148 15.73 -14.33 -0.19
CA PRO A 148 15.71 -15.72 0.25
C PRO A 148 15.29 -16.62 -0.91
N SER A 149 15.71 -17.89 -0.89
CA SER A 149 15.24 -18.88 -1.88
C SER A 149 13.76 -19.15 -1.61
N LEU A 150 12.89 -18.40 -2.30
CA LEU A 150 11.44 -18.60 -2.32
C LEU A 150 11.08 -19.80 -3.21
#